data_AF-A0AAU3JPQ6-F1
#
_entry.id   AF-A0AAU3JPQ6-F1
#
_cell.length_a   1.000
_cell.length_b   1.000
_cell.length_c   1.000
_cell.angle_alpha   90.00
_cell.angle_beta   90.00
_cell.angle_gamma   90.00
#
_symmetry.space_group_name_H-M   'P 1'
#
loop_
_entity.id
_entity.type
_entity.pdbx_description
1 polymer ?
#
loop_
_entity_poly.entity_id
_entity_poly.type
_entity_poly.pdbx_seq_one_letter_code
_entity_poly.pdbx_strand_id
1 'polypeptide(L)'
;MTPPDLSQAITDAIQASEPEWVQFVEDNRETAGGLPLAVKYVPARYATTYRNPNEGLFIGRGNFTWGRGVYVTGVQDPLSTAIYGRVGVVSRFDPTGWKVFDARDPDKEELYLQWLHTRPTYREAVVTVHSNYWLHEFRNQFREAFEIDVVLFHPDEKDAGSWYTNRRHTWMAVSDWESPRKLSSEDYSTRFVDVSLTILVEEEFMPDTPALTHTPQFRLSGGPPTPLSPLVVRNAYQTKTFVRVQS
;
A
#
# COMPACT_ATOMS: atom_id res chain seq x y z
N MET A 1 -0.75 28.03 8.82
CA MET A 1 0.10 28.17 7.62
C MET A 1 1.40 27.46 7.91
N THR A 2 1.93 26.65 6.99
CA THR A 2 3.20 25.95 7.20
C THR A 2 4.34 26.98 7.22
N PRO A 3 5.26 26.94 8.19
CA PRO A 3 6.46 27.78 8.19
C PRO A 3 7.25 27.63 6.87
N PRO A 4 7.82 28.71 6.29
CA PRO A 4 8.50 28.65 5.00
C PRO A 4 9.71 27.72 4.97
N ASP A 5 10.49 27.71 6.04
CA ASP A 5 11.64 26.82 6.26
C ASP A 5 11.22 25.34 6.27
N LEU A 6 10.16 25.01 7.01
CA LEU A 6 9.61 23.66 7.03
C LEU A 6 9.05 23.25 5.66
N SER A 7 8.38 24.18 4.96
CA SER A 7 7.85 23.92 3.61
C SER A 7 8.97 23.63 2.61
N GLN A 8 10.10 24.33 2.71
CA GLN A 8 11.27 24.08 1.88
C GLN A 8 11.91 22.74 2.24
N ALA A 9 12.11 22.45 3.52
CA ALA A 9 12.69 21.18 3.97
C ALA A 9 11.89 19.96 3.49
N ILE A 10 10.55 20.04 3.49
CA ILE A 10 9.70 18.97 2.94
C ILE A 10 9.87 18.84 1.42
N THR A 11 9.97 19.96 0.71
CA THR A 11 10.20 19.95 -0.75
C THR A 11 11.55 19.31 -1.08
N ASP A 12 12.59 19.64 -0.31
CA ASP A 12 13.92 19.07 -0.45
C ASP A 12 13.91 17.57 -0.12
N ALA A 13 13.17 17.15 0.92
CA ALA A 13 12.99 15.74 1.28
C ALA A 13 12.29 14.92 0.19
N ILE A 14 11.32 15.53 -0.52
CA ILE A 14 10.67 14.91 -1.68
C ILE A 14 11.68 14.67 -2.80
N GLN A 15 12.54 15.66 -3.10
CA GLN A 15 13.60 15.49 -4.09
C GLN A 15 14.62 14.44 -3.64
N ALA A 16 15.01 14.46 -2.37
CA ALA A 16 15.94 13.50 -1.78
C ALA A 16 15.37 12.09 -1.60
N SER A 17 14.10 11.86 -1.96
CA SER A 17 13.49 10.52 -2.01
C SER A 17 13.62 9.85 -3.39
N GLU A 18 14.12 10.58 -4.40
CA GLU A 18 14.23 10.08 -5.77
C GLU A 18 15.15 8.86 -5.91
N PRO A 19 16.34 8.78 -5.28
CA PRO A 19 17.22 7.62 -5.43
C PRO A 19 16.56 6.31 -4.97
N GLU A 20 15.91 6.33 -3.80
CA GLU A 20 15.23 5.16 -3.26
C GLU A 20 13.99 4.79 -4.07
N TRP A 21 13.32 5.78 -4.66
CA TRP A 21 12.21 5.54 -5.59
C TRP A 21 12.67 4.86 -6.87
N VAL A 22 13.74 5.36 -7.49
CA VAL A 22 14.32 4.77 -8.71
C VAL A 22 14.72 3.33 -8.46
N GLN A 23 15.40 3.05 -7.33
CA GLN A 23 15.77 1.68 -6.96
C GLN A 23 14.53 0.79 -6.80
N PHE A 24 13.50 1.27 -6.09
CA PHE A 24 12.25 0.53 -5.95
C PHE A 24 11.58 0.26 -7.31
N VAL A 25 11.55 1.24 -8.22
CA VAL A 25 11.00 1.05 -9.57
C VAL A 25 11.76 -0.03 -10.33
N GLU A 26 13.09 0.00 -10.30
CA GLU A 26 13.94 -1.01 -10.97
C GLU A 26 13.71 -2.41 -10.40
N ASP A 27 13.68 -2.54 -9.08
CA ASP A 27 13.47 -3.82 -8.39
C ASP A 27 12.09 -4.44 -8.66
N ASN A 28 11.14 -3.66 -9.18
CA ASN A 28 9.77 -4.08 -9.46
C ASN A 28 9.42 -4.15 -10.95
N ARG A 29 10.38 -3.97 -11.87
CA ARG A 29 10.12 -4.09 -13.32
C ARG A 29 9.62 -5.48 -13.73
N GLU A 30 8.87 -5.51 -14.82
CA GLU A 30 8.59 -6.74 -15.57
C GLU A 30 9.87 -7.43 -16.05
N THR A 31 9.82 -8.75 -16.27
CA THR A 31 10.97 -9.59 -16.67
C THR A 31 11.68 -9.10 -17.95
N ALA A 32 10.98 -8.38 -18.83
CA ALA A 32 11.53 -7.83 -20.08
C ALA A 32 11.95 -6.35 -19.98
N GLY A 33 12.08 -5.79 -18.78
CA GLY A 33 12.43 -4.36 -18.59
C GLY A 33 11.27 -3.40 -18.87
N GLY A 34 10.03 -3.88 -18.73
CA GLY A 34 8.80 -3.11 -18.94
C GLY A 34 8.47 -2.13 -17.80
N LEU A 35 7.18 -1.82 -17.64
CA LEU A 35 6.71 -0.97 -16.54
C LEU A 35 6.91 -1.69 -15.19
N PRO A 36 7.11 -0.95 -14.10
CA PRO A 36 7.11 -1.56 -12.77
C PRO A 36 5.74 -2.15 -12.42
N LEU A 37 5.78 -3.21 -11.62
CA LEU A 37 4.62 -3.95 -11.16
C LEU A 37 4.33 -3.65 -9.69
N ALA A 38 3.05 -3.42 -9.39
CA ALA A 38 2.56 -3.28 -8.03
C ALA A 38 1.58 -4.42 -7.70
N VAL A 39 1.63 -4.87 -6.45
CA VAL A 39 0.76 -5.91 -5.89
C VAL A 39 -0.23 -5.27 -4.92
N LYS A 40 -1.51 -5.54 -5.10
CA LYS A 40 -2.57 -5.20 -4.15
C LYS A 40 -3.32 -6.46 -3.74
N TYR A 41 -3.53 -6.66 -2.45
CA TYR A 41 -4.43 -7.72 -2.00
C TYR A 41 -5.86 -7.21 -1.79
N VAL A 42 -6.82 -7.98 -2.28
CA VAL A 42 -8.25 -7.70 -2.17
C VAL A 42 -9.00 -8.90 -1.56
N PRO A 43 -10.16 -8.67 -0.94
CA PRO A 43 -11.03 -9.75 -0.48
C PRO A 43 -11.40 -10.71 -1.61
N ALA A 44 -11.49 -12.02 -1.30
CA ALA A 44 -11.75 -13.06 -2.30
C ALA A 44 -13.03 -12.85 -3.12
N ARG A 45 -14.04 -12.18 -2.55
CA ARG A 45 -15.28 -11.83 -3.26
C ARG A 45 -15.06 -10.94 -4.49
N TYR A 46 -13.93 -10.23 -4.58
CA TYR A 46 -13.58 -9.39 -5.74
C TYR A 46 -12.73 -10.12 -6.78
N ALA A 47 -12.42 -11.41 -6.60
CA ALA A 47 -11.60 -12.19 -7.53
C ALA A 47 -12.15 -12.12 -8.97
N THR A 48 -13.46 -12.27 -9.13
CA THR A 48 -14.13 -12.25 -10.44
C THR A 48 -13.98 -10.92 -11.15
N THR A 49 -13.96 -9.79 -10.41
CA THR A 49 -13.74 -8.45 -10.98
C THR A 49 -12.38 -8.38 -11.69
N TYR A 50 -11.34 -8.90 -11.05
CA TYR A 50 -9.96 -8.82 -11.55
C TYR A 50 -9.53 -9.99 -12.45
N ARG A 51 -10.45 -10.91 -12.74
CA ARG A 51 -10.28 -11.92 -13.81
C ARG A 51 -10.66 -11.37 -15.19
N ASN A 52 -11.45 -10.29 -15.23
CA ASN A 52 -11.93 -9.66 -16.45
C ASN A 52 -11.28 -8.29 -16.64
N PRO A 53 -11.40 -7.66 -17.83
CA PRO A 53 -11.11 -6.24 -17.99
C PRO A 53 -11.82 -5.41 -16.91
N ASN A 54 -11.10 -4.47 -16.31
CA ASN A 54 -11.55 -3.71 -15.16
C ASN A 54 -11.01 -2.28 -15.19
N GLU A 55 -11.51 -1.43 -14.29
CA GLU A 55 -11.25 0.01 -14.27
C GLU A 55 -9.97 0.41 -13.52
N GLY A 56 -9.15 -0.56 -13.11
CA GLY A 56 -7.93 -0.31 -12.34
C GLY A 56 -8.04 -0.75 -10.88
N LEU A 57 -7.18 -0.20 -10.03
CA LEU A 57 -7.15 -0.54 -8.60
C LEU A 57 -8.09 0.37 -7.81
N PHE A 58 -8.85 -0.22 -6.88
CA PHE A 58 -9.75 0.55 -6.01
C PHE A 58 -8.97 1.55 -5.13
N ILE A 59 -9.49 2.76 -4.94
CA ILE A 59 -8.91 3.77 -4.06
C ILE A 59 -9.45 3.55 -2.64
N GLY A 60 -8.55 3.31 -1.68
CA GLY A 60 -8.93 3.13 -0.28
C GLY A 60 -9.54 4.41 0.28
N ARG A 61 -10.76 4.34 0.84
CA ARG A 61 -11.55 5.51 1.31
C ARG A 61 -11.06 6.17 2.60
N GLY A 62 -9.77 6.10 2.91
CA GLY A 62 -9.16 6.86 4.00
C GLY A 62 -9.13 6.18 5.37
N ASN A 63 -9.15 4.85 5.44
CA ASN A 63 -8.99 4.10 6.71
C ASN A 63 -7.58 3.53 6.92
N PHE A 64 -6.64 3.90 6.06
CA PHE A 64 -5.28 3.36 6.06
C PHE A 64 -4.27 4.45 6.39
N THR A 65 -3.06 4.03 6.73
CA THR A 65 -1.99 4.84 7.34
C THR A 65 -1.86 6.23 6.76
N TRP A 66 -1.82 6.38 5.43
CA TRP A 66 -1.60 7.63 4.72
C TRP A 66 -2.88 8.30 4.19
N GLY A 67 -4.03 7.93 4.72
CA GLY A 67 -5.34 8.43 4.31
C GLY A 67 -5.81 7.79 3.00
N ARG A 68 -6.39 8.58 2.10
CA ARG A 68 -7.02 8.10 0.86
C ARG A 68 -5.98 7.83 -0.23
N GLY A 69 -5.97 6.63 -0.80
CA GLY A 69 -5.06 6.29 -1.87
C GLY A 69 -5.13 4.82 -2.24
N VAL A 70 -4.39 4.42 -3.26
CA VAL A 70 -4.19 3.01 -3.59
C VAL A 70 -3.01 2.50 -2.77
N TYR A 71 -3.29 1.53 -1.90
CA TYR A 71 -2.29 0.87 -1.07
C TYR A 71 -1.82 -0.39 -1.75
N VAL A 72 -0.52 -0.44 -2.06
CA VAL A 72 0.12 -1.53 -2.79
C VAL A 72 1.52 -1.78 -2.24
N THR A 73 2.11 -2.89 -2.63
CA THR A 73 3.55 -3.16 -2.48
C THR A 73 4.17 -3.45 -3.85
N GLY A 74 5.49 -3.63 -3.90
CA GLY A 74 6.20 -4.10 -5.08
C GLY A 74 6.17 -5.63 -5.21
N VAL A 75 6.31 -6.15 -6.42
CA VAL A 75 6.51 -7.59 -6.66
C VAL A 75 7.78 -8.16 -6.02
N GLN A 76 8.72 -7.31 -5.60
CA GLN A 76 9.89 -7.68 -4.79
C GLN A 76 9.51 -8.25 -3.40
N ASP A 77 8.39 -7.79 -2.84
CA ASP A 77 7.85 -8.18 -1.53
C ASP A 77 6.43 -8.77 -1.71
N PRO A 78 6.23 -9.80 -2.55
CA PRO A 78 4.95 -10.07 -3.19
C PRO A 78 3.85 -10.59 -2.26
N LEU A 79 4.21 -11.05 -1.06
CA LEU A 79 3.26 -11.47 -0.01
C LEU A 79 2.93 -10.36 0.97
N SER A 80 3.65 -9.23 0.91
CA SER A 80 3.43 -8.12 1.81
C SER A 80 2.14 -7.39 1.50
N THR A 81 1.35 -7.10 2.53
CA THR A 81 0.07 -6.46 2.31
C THR A 81 -0.41 -5.66 3.51
N ALA A 82 -0.94 -4.46 3.22
CA ALA A 82 -1.67 -3.60 4.13
C ALA A 82 -3.12 -4.05 4.38
N ILE A 83 -3.59 -5.08 3.65
CA ILE A 83 -4.98 -5.52 3.65
C ILE A 83 -5.01 -7.05 3.64
N TYR A 84 -5.72 -7.67 4.59
CA TYR A 84 -5.92 -9.12 4.71
C TYR A 84 -6.79 -9.73 3.59
N GLY A 85 -6.62 -9.26 2.35
CA GLY A 85 -7.14 -9.94 1.17
C GLY A 85 -6.47 -11.30 0.96
N ARG A 86 -7.12 -12.16 0.18
CA ARG A 86 -6.59 -13.49 -0.21
C ARG A 86 -6.30 -13.58 -1.71
N VAL A 87 -6.56 -12.49 -2.42
CA VAL A 87 -6.38 -12.38 -3.86
C VAL A 87 -5.43 -11.24 -4.11
N GLY A 88 -4.20 -11.56 -4.51
CA GLY A 88 -3.23 -10.58 -4.98
C GLY A 88 -3.48 -10.27 -6.45
N VAL A 89 -3.79 -9.02 -6.72
CA VAL A 89 -3.90 -8.48 -8.07
C VAL A 89 -2.63 -7.70 -8.38
N VAL A 90 -2.09 -7.93 -9.57
CA VAL A 90 -0.85 -7.29 -10.04
C VAL A 90 -1.22 -6.35 -11.17
N SER A 91 -0.55 -5.21 -11.22
CA SER A 91 -0.82 -4.16 -12.20
C SER A 91 0.46 -3.44 -12.58
N ARG A 92 0.47 -2.84 -13.76
CA ARG A 92 1.52 -1.91 -14.18
C ARG A 92 1.18 -0.51 -13.68
N PHE A 93 2.20 0.28 -13.38
CA PHE A 93 2.07 1.71 -13.19
C PHE A 93 3.19 2.44 -13.94
N ASP A 94 2.93 3.69 -14.33
CA ASP A 94 3.95 4.57 -14.91
C ASP A 94 4.41 5.57 -13.85
N PRO A 95 5.66 5.44 -13.33
CA PRO A 95 6.19 6.29 -12.28
C PRO A 95 6.69 7.66 -12.79
N THR A 96 6.61 7.91 -14.10
CA THR A 96 7.23 9.08 -14.72
C THR A 96 6.69 10.37 -14.11
N GLY A 97 7.60 11.19 -13.58
CA GLY A 97 7.28 12.51 -13.01
C GLY A 97 6.61 12.47 -11.63
N TRP A 98 6.52 11.30 -10.98
CA TRP A 98 5.91 11.21 -9.64
C TRP A 98 6.76 11.89 -8.58
N LYS A 99 6.14 12.75 -7.76
CA LYS A 99 6.73 13.27 -6.53
C LYS A 99 6.63 12.23 -5.42
N VAL A 100 7.77 11.80 -4.90
CA VAL A 100 7.86 10.74 -3.89
C VAL A 100 8.22 11.35 -2.55
N PHE A 101 7.53 10.90 -1.50
CA PHE A 101 7.95 11.16 -0.13
C PHE A 101 8.28 9.84 0.55
N ASP A 102 9.55 9.63 0.89
CA ASP A 102 9.99 8.41 1.54
C ASP A 102 9.91 8.51 3.06
N ALA A 103 8.77 8.13 3.63
CA ALA A 103 8.55 8.09 5.07
C ALA A 103 9.13 6.83 5.75
N ARG A 104 9.93 6.01 5.05
CA ARG A 104 10.75 4.96 5.68
C ARG A 104 11.99 5.54 6.34
N ASP A 105 12.44 6.69 5.85
CA ASP A 105 13.54 7.47 6.41
C ASP A 105 13.05 8.25 7.64
N PRO A 106 13.59 8.00 8.84
CA PRO A 106 13.14 8.66 10.06
C PRO A 106 13.25 10.19 10.00
N ASP A 107 14.25 10.73 9.29
CA ASP A 107 14.44 12.18 9.19
C ASP A 107 13.33 12.81 8.32
N LYS A 108 12.88 12.10 7.28
CA LYS A 108 11.76 12.53 6.43
C LYS A 108 10.43 12.35 7.16
N GLU A 109 10.24 11.24 7.88
CA GLU A 109 9.04 11.02 8.73
C GLU A 109 8.86 12.16 9.75
N GLU A 110 9.95 12.58 10.40
CA GLU A 110 9.93 13.67 11.37
C GLU A 110 9.48 15.00 10.74
N LEU A 111 9.80 15.28 9.48
CA LEU A 111 9.29 16.47 8.77
C LEU A 111 7.76 16.45 8.62
N TYR A 112 7.17 15.27 8.37
CA TYR A 112 5.72 15.13 8.38
C TYR A 112 5.13 15.39 9.77
N LEU A 113 5.76 14.87 10.83
CA LEU A 113 5.31 15.11 12.21
C LEU A 113 5.40 16.60 12.58
N GLN A 114 6.48 17.28 12.22
CA GLN A 114 6.61 18.72 12.40
C GLN A 114 5.51 19.49 11.66
N TRP A 115 5.23 19.13 10.40
CA TRP A 115 4.14 19.73 9.63
C TRP A 115 2.76 19.51 10.28
N LEU A 116 2.55 18.32 10.82
CA LEU A 116 1.34 17.92 11.52
C LEU A 116 1.13 18.77 12.78
N HIS A 117 2.20 19.00 13.55
CA HIS A 117 2.18 19.87 14.73
C HIS A 117 1.84 21.34 14.41
N THR A 118 2.05 21.80 13.17
CA THR A 118 1.66 23.16 12.78
C THR A 118 0.19 23.29 12.40
N ARG A 119 -0.61 22.20 12.41
CA ARG A 119 -2.04 22.26 12.07
C ARG A 119 -2.82 22.90 13.24
N PRO A 120 -3.66 23.92 13.00
CA PRO A 120 -4.38 24.61 14.08
C PRO A 120 -5.23 23.69 14.96
N THR A 121 -5.84 22.66 14.34
CA THR A 121 -6.71 21.69 15.01
C THR A 121 -5.95 20.45 15.50
N TYR A 122 -4.61 20.41 15.42
CA TYR A 122 -3.81 19.24 15.82
C TYR A 122 -4.13 18.78 17.24
N ARG A 123 -4.13 19.71 18.19
CA ARG A 123 -4.36 19.40 19.61
C ARG A 123 -5.71 18.72 19.84
N GLU A 124 -6.76 19.21 19.20
CA GLU A 124 -8.12 18.64 19.32
C GLU A 124 -8.21 17.30 18.58
N ALA A 125 -7.59 17.22 17.41
CA ALA A 125 -7.58 16.05 16.56
C ALA A 125 -6.92 14.82 17.19
N VAL A 126 -5.93 14.98 18.08
CA VAL A 126 -5.26 13.84 18.75
C VAL A 126 -5.87 13.42 20.08
N VAL A 127 -6.79 14.21 20.64
CA VAL A 127 -7.41 13.93 21.95
C VAL A 127 -8.91 13.60 21.84
N THR A 128 -9.44 13.55 20.62
CA THR A 128 -10.87 13.30 20.36
C THR A 128 -11.14 11.83 20.01
N VAL A 129 -12.38 11.37 20.23
CA VAL A 129 -12.82 10.04 19.81
C VAL A 129 -12.75 9.84 18.28
N HIS A 130 -12.70 10.94 17.53
CA HIS A 130 -12.57 10.93 16.07
C HIS A 130 -11.13 11.06 15.58
N SER A 131 -10.12 10.77 16.43
CA SER A 131 -8.71 11.00 16.10
C SER A 131 -8.29 10.31 14.80
N ASN A 132 -8.75 9.08 14.57
CA ASN A 132 -8.42 8.34 13.35
C ASN A 132 -8.85 9.09 12.08
N TYR A 133 -10.08 9.61 12.06
CA TYR A 133 -10.59 10.39 10.94
C TYR A 133 -9.70 11.62 10.68
N TRP A 134 -9.45 12.42 11.72
CA TRP A 134 -8.66 13.65 11.58
C TRP A 134 -7.23 13.40 11.15
N LEU A 135 -6.58 12.37 11.69
CA LEU A 135 -5.21 12.03 11.32
C LEU A 135 -5.11 11.55 9.86
N HIS A 136 -6.10 10.81 9.36
CA HIS A 136 -6.16 10.47 7.93
C HIS A 136 -6.37 11.71 7.06
N GLU A 137 -7.26 12.62 7.46
CA GLU A 137 -7.46 13.87 6.74
C GLU A 137 -6.22 14.76 6.73
N PHE A 138 -5.45 14.83 7.82
CA PHE A 138 -4.18 15.55 7.80
C PHE A 138 -3.15 14.93 6.86
N ARG A 139 -3.12 13.61 6.69
CA ARG A 139 -2.22 12.96 5.73
C ARG A 139 -2.65 13.18 4.28
N ASN A 140 -3.95 13.27 4.03
CA ASN A 140 -4.48 13.74 2.74
C ASN A 140 -4.01 15.16 2.47
N GLN A 141 -4.24 16.08 3.42
CA GLN A 141 -3.84 17.49 3.31
C GLN A 141 -2.33 17.67 3.14
N PHE A 142 -1.53 16.83 3.79
CA PHE A 142 -0.07 16.85 3.60
C PHE A 142 0.27 16.53 2.15
N ARG A 143 -0.24 15.43 1.61
CA ARG A 143 -0.01 15.04 0.21
C ARG A 143 -0.55 16.07 -0.76
N GLU A 144 -1.73 16.64 -0.51
CA GLU A 144 -2.32 17.72 -1.31
C GLU A 144 -1.48 18.99 -1.31
N ALA A 145 -0.94 19.40 -0.15
CA ALA A 145 -0.15 20.61 -0.02
C ALA A 145 1.17 20.55 -0.80
N PHE A 146 1.78 19.37 -0.89
CA PHE A 146 3.07 19.15 -1.55
C PHE A 146 2.95 18.40 -2.89
N GLU A 147 1.73 18.07 -3.31
CA GLU A 147 1.40 17.33 -4.52
C GLU A 147 2.12 15.97 -4.60
N ILE A 148 2.19 15.26 -3.46
CA ILE A 148 2.90 13.98 -3.34
C ILE A 148 2.11 12.87 -4.03
N ASP A 149 2.70 12.28 -5.06
CA ASP A 149 2.12 11.22 -5.87
C ASP A 149 2.20 9.86 -5.20
N VAL A 150 3.27 9.61 -4.44
CA VAL A 150 3.45 8.35 -3.72
C VAL A 150 4.18 8.60 -2.40
N VAL A 151 3.68 7.97 -1.35
CA VAL A 151 4.40 7.85 -0.08
C VAL A 151 4.91 6.44 0.07
N LEU A 152 6.24 6.29 0.24
CA LEU A 152 6.86 5.02 0.63
C LEU A 152 6.88 4.94 2.15
N PHE A 153 6.48 3.81 2.71
CA PHE A 153 6.47 3.62 4.16
C PHE A 153 6.63 2.15 4.54
N HIS A 154 7.05 1.91 5.78
CA HIS A 154 7.16 0.56 6.31
C HIS A 154 5.79 -0.01 6.72
N PRO A 155 5.61 -1.33 6.67
CA PRO A 155 4.44 -1.98 7.23
C PRO A 155 4.25 -1.62 8.71
N ASP A 156 3.12 -1.00 9.01
CA ASP A 156 2.71 -0.58 10.34
C ASP A 156 1.62 -1.50 10.95
N GLU A 157 1.01 -2.35 10.12
CA GLU A 157 0.17 -3.47 10.55
C GLU A 157 0.90 -4.81 10.46
N LYS A 158 0.61 -5.69 11.43
CA LYS A 158 1.10 -7.07 11.46
C LYS A 158 -0.04 -8.03 11.72
N ASP A 159 -0.06 -9.11 10.96
CA ASP A 159 -0.87 -10.27 11.30
C ASP A 159 -0.35 -10.90 12.61
N ALA A 160 -1.21 -11.66 13.30
CA ALA A 160 -0.87 -12.29 14.58
C ALA A 160 0.40 -13.17 14.52
N GLY A 161 0.68 -13.77 13.36
CA GLY A 161 1.88 -14.57 13.11
C GLY A 161 3.08 -13.78 12.59
N SER A 162 2.90 -12.51 12.20
CA SER A 162 3.87 -11.72 11.43
C SER A 162 4.37 -12.46 10.18
N TRP A 163 3.48 -13.20 9.53
CA TRP A 163 3.76 -14.09 8.41
C TRP A 163 3.80 -13.37 7.07
N TYR A 164 2.95 -12.37 6.88
CA TYR A 164 2.78 -11.70 5.59
C TYR A 164 3.61 -10.42 5.50
N THR A 165 3.90 -9.78 6.64
CA THR A 165 4.52 -8.45 6.66
C THR A 165 5.83 -8.45 7.45
N ASN A 166 6.89 -7.94 6.83
CA ASN A 166 8.16 -7.65 7.49
C ASN A 166 8.30 -6.14 7.60
N ARG A 167 8.75 -5.63 8.74
CA ARG A 167 8.99 -4.19 8.96
C ARG A 167 9.98 -3.57 7.98
N ARG A 168 10.80 -4.37 7.30
CA ARG A 168 11.76 -3.91 6.28
C ARG A 168 11.17 -3.83 4.88
N HIS A 169 9.98 -4.40 4.63
CA HIS A 169 9.34 -4.29 3.33
C HIS A 169 8.93 -2.84 3.04
N THR A 170 8.58 -2.59 1.78
CA THR A 170 8.12 -1.28 1.33
C THR A 170 6.66 -1.34 0.89
N TRP A 171 5.83 -0.53 1.53
CA TRP A 171 4.47 -0.23 1.08
C TRP A 171 4.41 1.13 0.41
N MET A 172 3.45 1.28 -0.48
CA MET A 172 3.18 2.50 -1.20
C MET A 172 1.74 2.93 -0.96
N ALA A 173 1.55 4.21 -0.64
CA ALA A 173 0.27 4.88 -0.75
C ALA A 173 0.32 5.80 -1.96
N VAL A 174 -0.32 5.38 -3.06
CA VAL A 174 -0.37 6.16 -4.30
C VAL A 174 -1.58 7.07 -4.28
N SER A 175 -1.32 8.35 -4.53
CA SER A 175 -2.31 9.41 -4.68
C SER A 175 -2.91 9.39 -6.08
N ASP A 176 -4.22 9.53 -6.18
CA ASP A 176 -4.90 9.90 -7.42
C ASP A 176 -5.41 11.32 -7.28
N TRP A 177 -5.49 12.06 -8.38
CA TRP A 177 -5.81 13.48 -8.38
C TRP A 177 -7.08 13.75 -9.20
N GLU A 178 -8.06 14.43 -8.60
CA GLU A 178 -9.20 14.98 -9.33
C GLU A 178 -8.81 16.29 -10.02
N SER A 179 -7.97 17.07 -9.36
CA SER A 179 -7.38 18.31 -9.86
C SER A 179 -6.07 18.59 -9.11
N PRO A 180 -5.25 19.57 -9.56
CA PRO A 180 -4.04 19.92 -8.84
C PRO A 180 -4.34 20.22 -7.36
N ARG A 181 -3.60 19.57 -6.45
CA ARG A 181 -3.75 19.69 -4.99
C ARG A 181 -5.08 19.20 -4.42
N LYS A 182 -5.83 18.37 -5.15
CA LYS A 182 -7.05 17.74 -4.64
C LYS A 182 -7.04 16.24 -4.95
N LEU A 183 -6.95 15.43 -3.90
CA LEU A 183 -6.99 13.98 -4.06
C LEU A 183 -8.37 13.54 -4.55
N SER A 184 -8.35 12.58 -5.47
CA SER A 184 -9.54 12.00 -6.06
C SER A 184 -10.46 11.41 -5.01
N SER A 185 -11.78 11.60 -5.18
CA SER A 185 -12.82 10.88 -4.43
C SER A 185 -13.42 9.72 -5.21
N GLU A 186 -12.90 9.45 -6.41
CA GLU A 186 -13.35 8.33 -7.24
C GLU A 186 -13.05 6.99 -6.57
N ASP A 187 -13.76 5.96 -7.03
CA ASP A 187 -13.63 4.61 -6.49
C ASP A 187 -12.43 3.85 -7.08
N TYR A 188 -11.96 4.18 -8.30
CA TYR A 188 -10.87 3.47 -8.97
C TYR A 188 -9.77 4.42 -9.48
N SER A 189 -8.53 3.95 -9.39
CA SER A 189 -7.33 4.64 -9.86
C SER A 189 -7.01 4.26 -11.29
N THR A 190 -6.79 5.28 -12.11
CA THR A 190 -6.32 5.13 -13.49
C THR A 190 -4.80 5.08 -13.60
N ARG A 191 -4.07 5.30 -12.50
CA ARG A 191 -2.60 5.20 -12.43
C ARG A 191 -2.10 3.76 -12.51
N PHE A 192 -2.98 2.79 -12.26
CA PHE A 192 -2.69 1.37 -12.36
C PHE A 192 -3.48 0.76 -13.52
N VAL A 193 -2.74 0.18 -14.46
CA VAL A 193 -3.30 -0.38 -15.69
C VAL A 193 -2.99 -1.87 -15.80
N ASP A 194 -3.76 -2.56 -16.65
CA ASP A 194 -3.65 -4.00 -16.87
C ASP A 194 -3.65 -4.80 -15.55
N VAL A 195 -4.62 -4.49 -14.68
CA VAL A 195 -4.78 -5.16 -13.39
C VAL A 195 -5.27 -6.58 -13.64
N SER A 196 -4.56 -7.56 -13.09
CA SER A 196 -4.87 -8.98 -13.27
C SER A 196 -4.72 -9.75 -11.96
N LEU A 197 -5.70 -10.62 -11.68
CA LEU A 197 -5.59 -11.62 -10.62
C LEU A 197 -4.38 -12.53 -10.90
N THR A 198 -3.38 -12.47 -10.02
CA THR A 198 -2.08 -13.15 -10.22
C THR A 198 -1.68 -14.02 -9.03
N ILE A 199 -2.10 -13.69 -7.81
CA ILE A 199 -1.73 -14.45 -6.60
C ILE A 199 -3.01 -14.90 -5.91
N LEU A 200 -3.09 -16.18 -5.54
CA LEU A 200 -4.16 -16.74 -4.74
C LEU A 200 -3.55 -17.32 -3.46
N VAL A 201 -3.87 -16.73 -2.32
CA VAL A 201 -3.47 -17.26 -1.01
C VAL A 201 -4.50 -18.28 -0.59
N GLU A 202 -4.07 -19.53 -0.48
CA GLU A 202 -4.87 -20.65 -0.03
C GLU A 202 -4.68 -20.77 1.49
N GLU A 203 -5.70 -20.36 2.25
CA GLU A 203 -5.73 -20.66 3.68
C GLU A 203 -6.36 -22.03 3.90
N GLU A 204 -5.67 -22.88 4.64
CA GLU A 204 -6.29 -24.04 5.25
C GLU A 204 -6.79 -23.60 6.64
N PHE A 205 -8.09 -23.69 6.88
CA PHE A 205 -8.63 -23.48 8.22
C PHE A 205 -8.57 -24.80 8.96
N MET A 206 -7.93 -24.82 10.13
CA MET A 206 -7.93 -25.97 11.02
C MET A 206 -8.89 -25.75 12.19
N PRO A 207 -9.60 -26.79 12.67
CA PRO A 207 -10.36 -26.69 13.90
C PRO A 207 -9.46 -26.31 15.09
N ASP A 208 -9.87 -25.32 15.89
CA ASP A 208 -9.22 -25.00 17.16
C ASP A 208 -9.42 -26.17 18.14
N THR A 209 -8.31 -26.77 18.59
CA THR A 209 -8.33 -28.01 19.38
C THR A 209 -7.32 -27.94 20.54
N PRO A 210 -7.76 -28.03 21.81
CA PRO A 210 -9.16 -28.03 22.26
C PRO A 210 -9.81 -26.66 22.08
N ALA A 211 -11.04 -26.62 21.58
CA ALA A 211 -11.79 -25.38 21.42
C ALA A 211 -12.01 -24.73 22.81
N LEU A 212 -11.58 -23.46 22.97
CA LEU A 212 -11.83 -22.69 24.19
C LEU A 212 -13.28 -22.18 24.28
N THR A 213 -14.08 -22.36 23.22
CA THR A 213 -15.48 -21.96 23.13
C THR A 213 -16.39 -23.11 22.71
N HIS A 214 -17.69 -23.00 23.02
CA HIS A 214 -18.72 -24.00 22.68
C HIS A 214 -18.86 -24.30 21.16
N THR A 215 -18.38 -23.40 20.31
CA THR A 215 -18.24 -23.61 18.86
C THR A 215 -16.76 -23.72 18.53
N PRO A 216 -16.30 -24.75 17.80
CA PRO A 216 -14.92 -24.80 17.31
C PRO A 216 -14.68 -23.57 16.43
N GLN A 217 -13.84 -22.65 16.89
CA GLN A 217 -13.34 -21.60 16.01
C GLN A 217 -12.36 -22.25 15.03
N PHE A 218 -12.31 -21.75 13.80
CA PHE A 218 -11.23 -22.13 12.90
C PHE A 218 -10.00 -21.28 13.24
N ARG A 219 -8.86 -21.94 13.44
CA ARG A 219 -7.54 -21.28 13.46
C ARG A 219 -6.91 -21.41 12.08
N LEU A 220 -6.01 -20.49 11.75
CA LEU A 220 -5.16 -20.62 10.57
C LEU A 220 -4.36 -21.93 10.66
N SER A 221 -4.18 -22.63 9.54
CA SER A 221 -3.41 -23.86 9.44
C SER A 221 -1.95 -23.63 9.77
N GLY A 222 -1.61 -23.71 11.06
CA GLY A 222 -0.34 -24.18 11.62
C GLY A 222 0.98 -23.46 11.29
N GLY A 223 1.14 -22.75 10.17
CA GLY A 223 2.43 -22.32 9.65
C GLY A 223 2.39 -21.09 8.73
N PRO A 224 3.55 -20.46 8.51
CA PRO A 224 3.69 -19.31 7.62
C PRO A 224 3.49 -19.71 6.15
N PRO A 225 2.99 -18.80 5.29
CA PRO A 225 2.86 -19.05 3.87
C PRO A 225 4.22 -19.35 3.25
N THR A 226 4.22 -20.24 2.25
CA THR A 226 5.41 -20.53 1.45
C THR A 226 5.92 -19.22 0.82
N PRO A 227 7.20 -18.86 1.00
CA PRO A 227 7.76 -17.66 0.40
C PRO A 227 7.57 -17.64 -1.11
N LEU A 228 7.12 -16.50 -1.63
CA LEU A 228 6.84 -16.33 -3.05
C LEU A 228 7.96 -15.51 -3.71
N SER A 229 8.58 -16.06 -4.76
CA SER A 229 9.64 -15.34 -5.46
C SER A 229 9.07 -14.27 -6.41
N PRO A 230 9.73 -13.10 -6.54
CA PRO A 230 9.31 -12.06 -7.48
C PRO A 230 9.24 -12.55 -8.93
N LEU A 231 10.17 -13.41 -9.35
CA LEU A 231 10.20 -13.97 -10.71
C LEU A 231 8.95 -14.82 -11.02
N VAL A 232 8.49 -15.63 -10.06
CA VAL A 232 7.29 -16.44 -10.25
C VAL A 232 6.05 -15.54 -10.42
N VAL A 233 5.95 -14.46 -9.66
CA VAL A 233 4.85 -13.48 -9.79
C VAL A 233 4.88 -12.78 -11.13
N ARG A 234 6.05 -12.30 -11.56
CA ARG A 234 6.22 -11.67 -12.88
C ARG A 234 5.80 -12.59 -14.01
N ASN A 235 6.24 -13.86 -13.98
CA ASN A 235 5.89 -14.84 -15.00
C ASN A 235 4.40 -15.13 -15.00
N ALA A 236 3.78 -15.34 -13.83
CA ALA A 236 2.35 -15.57 -13.72
C ALA A 236 1.53 -14.38 -14.26
N TYR A 237 1.93 -13.15 -13.93
CA TYR A 237 1.31 -11.93 -14.46
C TYR A 237 1.42 -11.86 -15.98
N GLN A 238 2.61 -12.12 -16.54
CA GLN A 238 2.87 -12.10 -17.97
C GLN A 238 2.04 -13.13 -18.73
N THR A 239 1.89 -14.34 -18.19
CA THR A 239 1.10 -15.42 -18.81
C THR A 239 -0.38 -15.37 -18.49
N LYS A 240 -0.84 -14.35 -17.73
CA LYS A 240 -2.24 -14.20 -17.28
C LYS A 240 -2.75 -15.44 -16.53
N THR A 241 -1.88 -16.04 -15.74
CA THR A 241 -2.17 -17.15 -14.83
C THR A 241 -2.05 -16.69 -13.39
N PHE A 242 -2.31 -17.58 -12.43
CA PHE A 242 -2.12 -17.28 -11.02
C PHE A 242 -1.22 -18.28 -10.33
N VAL A 243 -0.41 -17.79 -9.39
CA VAL A 243 0.35 -18.60 -8.45
C VAL A 243 -0.48 -18.82 -7.19
N ARG A 244 -0.50 -20.06 -6.72
CA ARG A 244 -1.14 -20.46 -5.47
C ARG A 244 -0.10 -20.41 -4.35
N VAL A 245 -0.43 -19.77 -3.23
CA VAL A 245 0.42 -19.67 -2.05
C VAL A 245 -0.20 -20.54 -0.97
N GLN A 246 0.49 -21.60 -0.59
CA GLN A 246 0.08 -22.54 0.45
C GLN A 246 0.70 -22.17 1.80
N SER A 247 0.00 -22.46 2.89
CA SER A 247 0.46 -22.28 4.28
C SER A 247 0.90 -23.61 4.90
#